data_AF-A0A2G5U4N0-F1
#
_entry.id   AF-A0A2G5U4N0-F1
#
_cell.length_a   1.000
_cell.length_b   1.000
_cell.length_c   1.000
_cell.angle_alpha   90.00
_cell.angle_beta   90.00
_cell.angle_gamma   90.00
#
_symmetry.space_group_name_H-M   'P 1'
#
loop_
_entity.id
_entity.type
_entity.pdbx_description
1 polymer ?
#
loop_
_entity_poly.entity_id
_entity_poly.type
_entity_poly.pdbx_seq_one_letter_code
_entity_poly.pdbx_strand_id
1 'polypeptide(L)'
;MSFCVVVVALKNWMIQLVRGSKPIEANMKWITVAAALAVINTATCGHDVHKHFMAWMKQHYTPEEVKAFVRDDLTTGSIGGGPLTKETNDRPVVFVHGLNNEAGNLWKVARVFAAHGFPTQYMFATTWGRGLEPTNFNVGMSCAHVRHIRRFIEMVLKYTGAKQIDVIGYSMGSPIARKAILGGKCVDDANVALGPSLQSRIHTYISVAGANQGSYLCGLPFFEICNMNTGLSCNSKFLADINWFKNYESSYKSFNLASSGDSVVGYMACGKKASEFPGGHEWKVEGMNHEQTEFDTAEIQLKMLRESTDGKSKSRPAGKNSFAEVKKYLNTKRRDVKPLKTAKPVPKKVAAKKGAPKKAAPPKKAPAKKAAPAKRASPKKAAPPKKNQKPARH
;
A
#
# COMPACT_ATOMS: atom_id res chain seq x y z
N MET A 1 -17.60 17.87 10.56
CA MET A 1 -16.86 17.77 9.28
C MET A 1 -16.13 19.09 9.09
N SER A 2 -14.80 19.06 8.98
CA SER A 2 -14.02 20.28 8.71
C SER A 2 -14.51 21.00 7.45
N PHE A 3 -14.41 22.34 7.45
CA PHE A 3 -14.76 23.21 6.31
C PHE A 3 -14.12 22.72 4.99
N CYS A 4 -12.91 22.16 5.05
CA CYS A 4 -12.22 21.59 3.89
C CYS A 4 -12.92 20.37 3.28
N VAL A 5 -13.47 19.48 4.11
CA VAL A 5 -14.22 18.31 3.63
C VAL A 5 -15.50 18.76 2.94
N VAL A 6 -16.14 19.81 3.45
CA VAL A 6 -17.33 20.44 2.83
C VAL A 6 -16.95 21.13 1.52
N VAL A 7 -15.82 21.84 1.44
CA VAL A 7 -15.32 22.46 0.20
C VAL A 7 -14.96 21.40 -0.84
N VAL A 8 -14.30 20.29 -0.47
CA VAL A 8 -14.01 19.18 -1.39
C VAL A 8 -15.31 18.50 -1.85
N ALA A 9 -16.26 18.27 -0.94
CA ALA A 9 -17.57 17.73 -1.27
C ALA A 9 -18.35 18.65 -2.22
N LEU A 10 -18.35 19.96 -1.98
CA LEU A 10 -18.95 20.98 -2.84
C LEU A 10 -18.26 21.04 -4.20
N LYS A 11 -16.92 20.99 -4.24
CA LYS A 11 -16.15 20.95 -5.48
C LYS A 11 -16.48 19.70 -6.31
N ASN A 12 -16.50 18.53 -5.70
CA ASN A 12 -16.84 17.28 -6.38
C ASN A 12 -18.31 17.23 -6.83
N TRP A 13 -19.23 17.76 -6.02
CA TRP A 13 -20.64 17.90 -6.38
C TRP A 13 -20.85 18.87 -7.55
N MET A 14 -20.16 20.02 -7.54
CA MET A 14 -20.19 20.97 -8.65
C MET A 14 -19.60 20.37 -9.95
N ILE A 15 -18.51 19.60 -9.87
CA ILE A 15 -17.94 18.89 -11.04
C ILE A 15 -18.95 17.89 -11.62
N GLN A 16 -19.69 17.17 -10.79
CA GLN A 16 -20.72 16.23 -11.24
C GLN A 16 -21.92 16.94 -11.89
N LEU A 17 -22.35 18.08 -11.34
CA LEU A 17 -23.40 18.93 -11.92
C LEU A 17 -23.03 19.46 -13.32
N VAL A 18 -21.77 19.84 -13.53
CA VAL A 18 -21.27 20.32 -14.83
C VAL A 18 -21.19 19.20 -15.86
N ARG A 19 -20.85 17.97 -15.45
CA ARG A 19 -20.80 16.81 -16.35
C ARG A 19 -22.18 16.31 -16.82
N GLY A 20 -23.26 16.74 -16.17
CA GLY A 20 -24.63 16.33 -16.50
C GLY A 20 -25.49 17.36 -17.24
N SER A 21 -24.99 18.55 -17.56
CA SER A 21 -25.80 19.66 -18.12
C SER A 21 -25.60 19.87 -19.63
N LYS A 22 -26.71 20.16 -20.35
CA LYS A 22 -26.73 20.44 -21.80
C LYS A 22 -26.09 21.80 -22.13
N PRO A 23 -25.46 21.96 -23.31
CA PRO A 23 -24.53 23.06 -23.61
C PRO A 23 -25.09 24.49 -23.60
N ILE A 24 -26.40 24.68 -23.70
CA ILE A 24 -27.02 26.01 -23.79
C ILE A 24 -27.33 26.60 -22.39
N GLU A 25 -27.52 25.78 -21.36
CA GLU A 25 -27.68 26.24 -19.96
C GLU A 25 -26.36 26.59 -19.25
N ALA A 26 -25.22 26.28 -19.87
CA ALA A 26 -23.90 26.42 -19.27
C ALA A 26 -23.54 27.89 -19.01
N ASN A 27 -23.84 28.80 -19.95
CA ASN A 27 -23.27 30.15 -19.96
C ASN A 27 -23.78 31.07 -18.81
N MET A 28 -25.04 30.94 -18.38
CA MET A 28 -25.58 31.73 -17.26
C MET A 28 -25.19 31.14 -15.88
N LYS A 29 -24.93 29.82 -15.83
CA LYS A 29 -24.44 29.13 -14.62
C LYS A 29 -22.97 29.45 -14.33
N TRP A 30 -22.14 29.70 -15.35
CA TRP A 30 -20.71 30.03 -15.17
C TRP A 30 -20.45 31.29 -14.33
N ILE A 31 -21.24 32.35 -14.52
CA ILE A 31 -21.04 33.62 -13.80
C ILE A 31 -21.44 33.49 -12.32
N THR A 32 -22.51 32.75 -12.04
CA THR A 32 -23.00 32.49 -10.67
C THR A 32 -22.08 31.52 -9.91
N VAL A 33 -21.52 30.51 -10.60
CA VAL A 33 -20.52 29.58 -10.04
C VAL A 33 -19.16 30.27 -9.82
N ALA A 34 -18.73 31.15 -10.73
CA ALA A 34 -17.52 31.93 -10.57
C ALA A 34 -17.61 32.92 -9.39
N ALA A 35 -18.77 33.53 -9.17
CA ALA A 35 -19.02 34.37 -8.00
C ALA A 35 -19.06 33.57 -6.69
N ALA A 36 -19.60 32.34 -6.69
CA ALA A 36 -19.54 31.44 -5.54
C ALA A 36 -18.12 30.93 -5.23
N LEU A 37 -17.26 30.78 -6.24
CA LEU A 37 -15.85 30.43 -6.07
C LEU A 37 -15.02 31.58 -5.46
N ALA A 38 -15.41 32.84 -5.69
CA ALA A 38 -14.70 34.02 -5.18
C ALA A 38 -14.87 34.27 -3.68
N VAL A 39 -15.83 33.62 -3.01
CA VAL A 39 -16.07 33.72 -1.55
C VAL A 39 -15.53 32.50 -0.78
N ILE A 40 -14.96 31.50 -1.48
CA ILE A 40 -14.27 30.40 -0.80
C ILE A 40 -12.91 30.93 -0.35
N ASN A 41 -12.89 31.47 0.87
CA ASN A 41 -11.69 31.73 1.63
C ASN A 41 -10.74 30.53 1.44
N THR A 42 -9.56 30.75 0.85
CA THR A 42 -8.51 29.74 0.63
C THR A 42 -7.84 29.37 1.95
N ALA A 43 -8.65 29.12 2.99
CA ALA A 43 -8.25 28.63 4.28
C ALA A 43 -7.63 27.25 4.06
N THR A 44 -6.31 27.20 4.23
CA THR A 44 -5.39 26.07 4.16
C THR A 44 -6.08 24.70 4.33
N CYS A 45 -6.14 23.95 3.22
CA CYS A 45 -6.40 22.51 3.25
C CYS A 45 -5.24 21.79 3.96
N GLY A 46 -5.54 20.70 4.67
CA GLY A 46 -4.64 20.07 5.65
C GLY A 46 -5.27 18.79 6.24
N HIS A 47 -5.19 18.61 7.56
CA HIS A 47 -5.74 17.44 8.25
C HIS A 47 -7.05 17.74 9.01
N ASP A 48 -7.90 16.73 9.22
CA ASP A 48 -9.05 16.75 10.16
C ASP A 48 -8.75 15.89 11.41
N VAL A 49 -7.49 15.88 11.86
CA VAL A 49 -7.07 15.31 13.15
C VAL A 49 -7.55 16.20 14.31
N HIS A 50 -8.26 15.59 15.26
CA HIS A 50 -8.80 16.30 16.42
C HIS A 50 -7.68 16.86 17.32
N LYS A 51 -7.88 18.07 17.89
CA LYS A 51 -6.89 18.77 18.73
C LYS A 51 -6.35 17.92 19.88
N HIS A 52 -7.24 17.17 20.56
CA HIS A 52 -6.85 16.23 21.62
C HIS A 52 -5.89 15.14 21.11
N PHE A 53 -6.18 14.56 19.95
CA PHE A 53 -5.33 13.53 19.36
C PHE A 53 -3.99 14.10 18.90
N MET A 54 -4.00 15.29 18.30
CA MET A 54 -2.79 16.02 17.96
C MET A 54 -1.90 16.29 19.18
N ALA A 55 -2.49 16.80 20.27
CA ALA A 55 -1.76 17.06 21.52
C ALA A 55 -1.16 15.76 22.09
N TRP A 56 -1.94 14.67 22.09
CA TRP A 56 -1.45 13.36 22.51
C TRP A 56 -0.29 12.88 21.65
N MET A 57 -0.38 13.00 20.31
CA MET A 57 0.71 12.60 19.41
C MET A 57 1.99 13.39 19.69
N LYS A 58 1.89 14.72 19.85
CA LYS A 58 3.04 15.60 20.18
C LYS A 58 3.71 15.25 21.53
N GLN A 59 2.99 14.62 22.44
CA GLN A 59 3.54 14.17 23.72
C GLN A 59 4.24 12.80 23.64
N HIS A 60 3.93 11.98 22.62
CA HIS A 60 4.33 10.56 22.57
C HIS A 60 5.24 10.20 21.39
N TYR A 61 5.40 11.09 20.41
CA TYR A 61 6.12 10.86 19.17
C TYR A 61 6.98 12.07 18.80
N THR A 62 8.02 11.86 17.99
CA THR A 62 8.87 12.96 17.53
C THR A 62 8.11 13.86 16.54
N PRO A 63 8.51 15.14 16.36
CA PRO A 63 7.88 16.02 15.39
C PRO A 63 7.80 15.45 13.98
N GLU A 64 8.81 14.69 13.55
CA GLU A 64 8.87 14.04 12.24
C GLU A 64 7.83 12.92 12.11
N GLU A 65 7.64 12.13 13.16
CA GLU A 65 6.63 11.07 13.22
C GLU A 65 5.22 11.66 13.23
N VAL A 66 5.01 12.73 14.02
CA VAL A 66 3.74 13.46 14.02
C VAL A 66 3.44 14.00 12.63
N LYS A 67 4.40 14.67 11.99
CA LYS A 67 4.25 15.18 10.61
C LYS A 67 3.91 14.07 9.63
N ALA A 68 4.60 12.93 9.73
CA ALA A 68 4.33 11.78 8.87
C ALA A 68 2.90 11.26 9.05
N PHE A 69 2.39 11.15 10.28
CA PHE A 69 1.02 10.71 10.53
C PHE A 69 -0.03 11.75 10.17
N VAL A 70 0.26 13.03 10.34
CA VAL A 70 -0.71 14.11 10.17
C VAL A 70 -0.90 14.50 8.71
N ARG A 71 0.18 14.48 7.92
CA ARG A 71 0.16 14.82 6.49
C ARG A 71 -0.44 16.20 6.22
N ASP A 72 0.00 17.20 6.98
CA ASP A 72 -0.38 18.61 6.78
C ASP A 72 0.14 19.20 5.46
N ASP A 73 1.04 18.49 4.78
CA ASP A 73 1.50 18.77 3.42
C ASP A 73 0.44 18.50 2.34
N LEU A 74 -0.66 17.82 2.67
CA LEU A 74 -1.71 17.42 1.73
C LEU A 74 -3.02 18.17 1.95
N THR A 75 -3.93 18.05 0.97
CA THR A 75 -5.24 18.74 1.01
C THR A 75 -6.15 18.16 2.11
N THR A 76 -6.15 16.84 2.24
CA THR A 76 -6.96 16.07 3.20
C THR A 76 -6.14 14.95 3.84
N GLY A 77 -5.00 15.32 4.41
CA GLY A 77 -3.91 14.40 4.76
C GLY A 77 -4.27 13.27 5.71
N SER A 78 -4.92 13.58 6.83
CA SER A 78 -5.30 12.59 7.85
C SER A 78 -6.53 13.02 8.62
N ILE A 79 -7.24 12.07 9.21
CA ILE A 79 -8.44 12.31 10.03
C ILE A 79 -8.37 11.50 11.34
N GLY A 80 -9.06 12.00 12.36
CA GLY A 80 -9.52 11.15 13.46
C GLY A 80 -9.20 11.62 14.87
N GLY A 81 -9.56 10.76 15.81
CA GLY A 81 -9.35 10.90 17.24
C GLY A 81 -10.28 11.90 17.92
N GLY A 82 -10.01 12.13 19.20
CA GLY A 82 -10.86 12.92 20.09
C GLY A 82 -11.40 12.10 21.26
N PRO A 83 -11.79 12.76 22.36
CA PRO A 83 -12.41 12.09 23.48
C PRO A 83 -13.80 11.59 23.07
N LEU A 84 -14.15 10.36 23.47
CA LEU A 84 -15.54 9.92 23.38
C LEU A 84 -16.40 10.74 24.32
N THR A 85 -17.54 11.21 23.82
CA THR A 85 -18.54 11.93 24.61
C THR A 85 -19.73 11.07 25.01
N LYS A 86 -19.81 9.85 24.46
CA LYS A 86 -20.86 8.86 24.72
C LYS A 86 -20.27 7.47 24.70
N GLU A 87 -20.81 6.56 25.50
CA GLU A 87 -20.46 5.15 25.43
C GLU A 87 -20.87 4.55 24.09
N THR A 88 -20.08 3.58 23.60
CA THR A 88 -20.35 2.87 22.36
C THR A 88 -19.86 1.42 22.46
N ASN A 89 -20.51 0.54 21.71
CA ASN A 89 -20.05 -0.83 21.48
C ASN A 89 -19.19 -0.95 20.20
N ASP A 90 -19.05 0.13 19.44
CA ASP A 90 -18.20 0.20 18.25
C ASP A 90 -16.72 0.16 18.66
N ARG A 91 -15.86 -0.40 17.80
CA ARG A 91 -14.40 -0.31 17.96
C ARG A 91 -13.85 0.87 17.16
N PRO A 92 -12.67 1.40 17.51
CA PRO A 92 -11.94 2.25 16.60
C PRO A 92 -11.71 1.55 15.25
N VAL A 93 -11.84 2.28 14.15
CA VAL A 93 -11.63 1.78 12.79
C VAL A 93 -10.54 2.58 12.09
N VAL A 94 -9.61 1.89 11.45
CA VAL A 94 -8.60 2.48 10.58
C VAL A 94 -8.96 2.22 9.12
N PHE A 95 -9.11 3.29 8.34
CA PHE A 95 -9.31 3.21 6.90
C PHE A 95 -8.00 3.40 6.14
N VAL A 96 -7.79 2.58 5.10
CA VAL A 96 -6.60 2.62 4.24
C VAL A 96 -7.04 2.81 2.80
N HIS A 97 -6.93 4.06 2.31
CA HIS A 97 -7.39 4.47 0.98
C HIS A 97 -6.64 3.77 -0.17
N GLY A 98 -7.23 3.79 -1.37
CA GLY A 98 -6.63 3.28 -2.62
C GLY A 98 -5.57 4.20 -3.25
N LEU A 99 -5.05 3.82 -4.42
CA LEU A 99 -4.08 4.64 -5.16
C LEU A 99 -4.65 6.02 -5.53
N ASN A 100 -3.78 7.05 -5.59
CA ASN A 100 -4.12 8.42 -6.01
C ASN A 100 -5.28 9.01 -5.20
N ASN A 101 -5.28 8.72 -3.90
CA ASN A 101 -6.33 9.13 -2.99
C ASN A 101 -5.74 9.65 -1.68
N GLU A 102 -6.56 10.30 -0.87
CA GLU A 102 -6.18 10.86 0.43
C GLU A 102 -7.16 10.40 1.51
N ALA A 103 -6.72 10.45 2.76
CA ALA A 103 -7.51 10.02 3.91
C ALA A 103 -8.87 10.72 3.99
N GLY A 104 -8.94 12.03 3.75
CA GLY A 104 -10.22 12.75 3.86
C GLY A 104 -11.16 12.54 2.68
N ASN A 105 -10.75 11.92 1.58
CA ASN A 105 -11.67 11.52 0.51
C ASN A 105 -12.61 10.37 0.93
N LEU A 106 -12.32 9.70 2.04
CA LEU A 106 -13.21 8.73 2.68
C LEU A 106 -14.38 9.38 3.44
N TRP A 107 -14.58 10.69 3.29
CA TRP A 107 -15.65 11.44 3.96
C TRP A 107 -17.05 10.89 3.67
N LYS A 108 -17.29 10.32 2.48
CA LYS A 108 -18.59 9.70 2.15
C LYS A 108 -18.87 8.52 3.09
N VAL A 109 -17.89 7.64 3.27
CA VAL A 109 -17.98 6.51 4.20
C VAL A 109 -18.14 7.01 5.63
N ALA A 110 -17.29 7.94 6.06
CA ALA A 110 -17.34 8.52 7.41
C ALA A 110 -18.70 9.19 7.70
N ARG A 111 -19.27 9.88 6.72
CA ARG A 111 -20.60 10.52 6.82
C ARG A 111 -21.70 9.50 6.99
N VAL A 112 -21.70 8.42 6.20
CA VAL A 112 -22.68 7.33 6.34
C VAL A 112 -22.55 6.69 7.72
N PHE A 113 -21.32 6.36 8.15
CA PHE A 113 -21.10 5.78 9.48
C PHE A 113 -21.61 6.70 10.60
N ALA A 114 -21.32 7.99 10.52
CA ALA A 114 -21.79 8.98 11.50
C ALA A 114 -23.32 9.13 11.50
N ALA A 115 -23.96 9.09 10.33
CA ALA A 115 -25.42 9.12 10.21
C ALA A 115 -26.09 7.90 10.88
N HIS A 116 -25.40 6.77 10.92
CA HIS A 116 -25.81 5.56 11.66
C HIS A 116 -25.26 5.51 13.10
N GLY A 117 -24.88 6.66 13.67
CA GLY A 117 -24.48 6.79 15.07
C GLY A 117 -23.10 6.23 15.41
N PHE A 118 -22.26 5.87 14.43
CA PHE A 118 -20.87 5.48 14.70
C PHE A 118 -20.07 6.71 15.16
N PRO A 119 -19.28 6.63 16.26
CA PRO A 119 -18.56 7.78 16.77
C PRO A 119 -17.46 8.24 15.79
N THR A 120 -17.51 9.48 15.34
CA THR A 120 -16.48 10.04 14.44
C THR A 120 -15.10 10.07 15.08
N GLN A 121 -15.01 10.12 16.42
CA GLN A 121 -13.76 10.05 17.17
C GLN A 121 -13.09 8.67 17.05
N TYR A 122 -13.84 7.65 16.66
CA TYR A 122 -13.37 6.29 16.42
C TYR A 122 -13.03 6.02 14.96
N MET A 123 -13.10 7.03 14.09
CA MET A 123 -12.72 6.93 12.68
C MET A 123 -11.31 7.50 12.48
N PHE A 124 -10.38 6.71 11.97
CA PHE A 124 -8.99 7.11 11.76
C PHE A 124 -8.55 6.80 10.33
N ALA A 125 -7.83 7.72 9.70
CA ALA A 125 -7.13 7.45 8.45
C ALA A 125 -5.93 8.37 8.31
N THR A 126 -4.90 7.89 7.61
CA THR A 126 -3.73 8.69 7.19
C THR A 126 -3.42 8.41 5.74
N THR A 127 -2.93 9.43 5.05
CA THR A 127 -2.54 9.28 3.65
C THR A 127 -1.16 8.62 3.55
N TRP A 128 -1.09 7.49 2.85
CA TRP A 128 0.16 6.86 2.43
C TRP A 128 0.56 7.36 1.04
N GLY A 129 1.87 7.38 0.76
CA GLY A 129 2.39 7.88 -0.51
C GLY A 129 2.17 9.39 -0.67
N ARG A 130 2.02 9.86 -1.92
CA ARG A 130 1.97 11.28 -2.27
C ARG A 130 0.57 11.91 -2.24
N GLY A 131 -0.48 11.14 -1.92
CA GLY A 131 -1.86 11.63 -1.93
C GLY A 131 -2.46 11.69 -3.32
N LEU A 132 -3.25 12.73 -3.60
CA LEU A 132 -4.01 12.87 -4.84
C LEU A 132 -3.10 13.24 -6.02
N GLU A 133 -2.73 12.25 -6.83
CA GLU A 133 -1.98 12.43 -8.08
C GLU A 133 -2.69 11.76 -9.25
N PRO A 134 -3.74 12.39 -9.79
CA PRO A 134 -4.50 11.82 -10.90
C PRO A 134 -3.54 11.45 -12.03
N THR A 135 -3.69 10.25 -12.59
CA THR A 135 -2.85 9.66 -13.66
C THR A 135 -1.47 9.12 -13.25
N ASN A 136 -1.04 9.28 -11.99
CA ASN A 136 0.21 8.64 -11.55
C ASN A 136 -0.03 7.14 -11.26
N PHE A 137 0.34 6.28 -12.21
CA PHE A 137 0.32 4.82 -12.04
C PHE A 137 1.69 4.24 -11.72
N ASN A 138 2.71 5.10 -11.52
CA ASN A 138 4.07 4.65 -11.23
C ASN A 138 4.31 4.49 -9.72
N VAL A 139 3.46 3.69 -9.06
CA VAL A 139 3.47 3.51 -7.61
C VAL A 139 3.37 2.03 -7.26
N GLY A 140 4.38 1.50 -6.57
CA GLY A 140 4.35 0.14 -5.98
C GLY A 140 3.93 0.13 -4.51
N MET A 141 3.56 -1.04 -3.99
CA MET A 141 3.29 -1.28 -2.57
C MET A 141 4.60 -1.41 -1.78
N SER A 142 5.36 -0.33 -1.70
CA SER A 142 6.69 -0.31 -1.08
C SER A 142 6.67 -0.59 0.43
N CYS A 143 7.82 -1.00 0.99
CA CYS A 143 8.03 -1.12 2.43
C CYS A 143 7.65 0.15 3.19
N ALA A 144 7.92 1.33 2.60
CA ALA A 144 7.61 2.62 3.21
C ALA A 144 6.09 2.79 3.40
N HIS A 145 5.29 2.45 2.38
CA HIS A 145 3.82 2.51 2.48
C HIS A 145 3.28 1.54 3.53
N VAL A 146 3.78 0.29 3.53
CA VAL A 146 3.39 -0.73 4.51
C VAL A 146 3.74 -0.30 5.93
N ARG A 147 4.97 0.20 6.14
CA ARG A 147 5.42 0.69 7.44
C ARG A 147 4.59 1.87 7.91
N HIS A 148 4.25 2.80 7.02
CA HIS A 148 3.42 3.94 7.36
C HIS A 148 2.07 3.51 7.94
N ILE A 149 1.35 2.64 7.20
CA ILE A 149 0.06 2.12 7.63
C ILE A 149 0.17 1.28 8.89
N ARG A 150 1.20 0.42 8.99
CA ARG A 150 1.41 -0.39 10.19
C ARG A 150 1.61 0.49 11.43
N ARG A 151 2.49 1.48 11.34
CA ARG A 151 2.79 2.38 12.46
C ARG A 151 1.57 3.21 12.85
N PHE A 152 0.75 3.59 11.87
CA PHE A 152 -0.51 4.28 12.14
C PHE A 152 -1.51 3.38 12.87
N ILE A 153 -1.66 2.11 12.49
CA ILE A 153 -2.48 1.13 13.22
C ILE A 153 -2.00 0.97 14.67
N GLU A 154 -0.69 0.79 14.87
CA GLU A 154 -0.09 0.66 16.21
C GLU A 154 -0.30 1.94 17.05
N MET A 155 -0.22 3.11 16.43
CA MET A 155 -0.45 4.39 17.07
C MET A 155 -1.92 4.58 17.47
N VAL A 156 -2.88 4.20 16.62
CA VAL A 156 -4.32 4.22 16.97
C VAL A 156 -4.63 3.25 18.11
N LEU A 157 -4.06 2.04 18.09
CA LEU A 157 -4.17 1.09 19.21
C LEU A 157 -3.63 1.67 20.51
N LYS A 158 -2.49 2.39 20.45
CA LYS A 158 -1.87 3.04 21.62
C LYS A 158 -2.68 4.22 22.13
N TYR A 159 -3.19 5.07 21.23
CA TYR A 159 -3.97 6.26 21.56
C TYR A 159 -5.30 5.91 22.21
N THR A 160 -6.03 4.97 21.61
CA THR A 160 -7.37 4.60 22.06
C THR A 160 -7.37 3.69 23.29
N GLY A 161 -6.23 3.02 23.56
CA GLY A 161 -6.15 1.97 24.57
C GLY A 161 -6.99 0.73 24.24
N ALA A 162 -7.56 0.65 23.03
CA ALA A 162 -8.45 -0.43 22.65
C ALA A 162 -7.70 -1.77 22.59
N LYS A 163 -8.33 -2.82 23.14
CA LYS A 163 -7.81 -4.18 23.03
C LYS A 163 -7.70 -4.61 21.56
N GLN A 164 -8.69 -4.26 20.76
CA GLN A 164 -8.75 -4.53 19.33
C GLN A 164 -9.38 -3.36 18.58
N ILE A 165 -9.00 -3.20 17.31
CA ILE A 165 -9.59 -2.25 16.37
C ILE A 165 -10.09 -2.97 15.12
N ASP A 166 -10.86 -2.28 14.29
CA ASP A 166 -11.19 -2.76 12.95
C ASP A 166 -10.36 -2.05 11.87
N VAL A 167 -10.19 -2.68 10.72
CA VAL A 167 -9.43 -2.11 9.59
C VAL A 167 -10.19 -2.31 8.28
N ILE A 168 -10.34 -1.25 7.50
CA ILE A 168 -10.92 -1.32 6.15
C ILE A 168 -9.88 -0.84 5.14
N GLY A 169 -9.55 -1.69 4.17
CA GLY A 169 -8.64 -1.36 3.07
C GLY A 169 -9.37 -1.30 1.73
N TYR A 170 -9.14 -0.23 0.97
CA TYR A 170 -9.79 0.03 -0.31
C TYR A 170 -8.80 -0.17 -1.45
N SER A 171 -9.19 -0.83 -2.54
CA SER A 171 -8.37 -0.94 -3.76
C SER A 171 -6.93 -1.40 -3.45
N MET A 172 -5.91 -0.65 -3.86
CA MET A 172 -4.49 -0.91 -3.54
C MET A 172 -4.16 -0.79 -2.03
N GLY A 173 -4.94 -0.02 -1.27
CA GLY A 173 -4.84 0.06 0.18
C GLY A 173 -5.15 -1.27 0.88
N SER A 174 -5.97 -2.13 0.27
CA SER A 174 -6.28 -3.47 0.78
C SER A 174 -5.04 -4.35 0.96
N PRO A 175 -4.28 -4.71 -0.10
CA PRO A 175 -3.07 -5.51 0.06
C PRO A 175 -1.99 -4.82 0.93
N ILE A 176 -1.90 -3.48 0.92
CA ILE A 176 -1.01 -2.73 1.84
C ILE A 176 -1.40 -2.97 3.30
N ALA A 177 -2.68 -2.83 3.64
CA ALA A 177 -3.20 -3.08 4.99
C ALA A 177 -2.99 -4.54 5.41
N ARG A 178 -3.25 -5.50 4.51
CA ARG A 178 -2.97 -6.92 4.73
C ARG A 178 -1.51 -7.14 5.07
N LYS A 179 -0.56 -6.55 4.32
CA LYS A 179 0.87 -6.70 4.64
C LYS A 179 1.25 -6.05 5.98
N ALA A 180 0.66 -4.90 6.30
CA ALA A 180 0.87 -4.22 7.58
C ALA A 180 0.43 -5.09 8.78
N ILE A 181 -0.72 -5.78 8.65
CA ILE A 181 -1.26 -6.70 9.65
C ILE A 181 -0.46 -8.01 9.73
N LEU A 182 -0.05 -8.57 8.58
CA LEU A 182 0.77 -9.79 8.53
C LEU A 182 2.10 -9.60 9.27
N GLY A 183 2.73 -8.42 9.07
CA GLY A 183 4.07 -8.14 9.58
C GLY A 183 5.14 -8.94 8.83
N GLY A 184 6.11 -9.46 9.57
CA GLY A 184 7.25 -10.17 9.02
C GLY A 184 8.35 -9.23 8.55
N LYS A 185 8.85 -9.46 7.33
CA LYS A 185 9.83 -8.60 6.64
C LYS A 185 9.16 -7.83 5.52
N CYS A 186 9.73 -6.69 5.13
CA CYS A 186 9.34 -6.02 3.90
C CYS A 186 9.68 -6.89 2.68
N VAL A 187 8.89 -6.75 1.60
CA VAL A 187 9.00 -7.58 0.39
C VAL A 187 10.16 -7.09 -0.49
N ASP A 188 10.27 -5.77 -0.63
CA ASP A 188 11.30 -5.03 -1.34
C ASP A 188 12.58 -4.79 -0.53
N ASP A 189 12.54 -4.99 0.79
CA ASP A 189 13.73 -4.94 1.65
C ASP A 189 13.68 -5.98 2.78
N ALA A 190 14.39 -7.09 2.58
CA ALA A 190 14.42 -8.20 3.54
C ALA A 190 15.20 -7.89 4.85
N ASN A 191 15.91 -6.76 4.91
CA ASN A 191 16.61 -6.30 6.11
C ASN A 191 15.70 -5.50 7.04
N VAL A 192 14.57 -5.01 6.53
CA VAL A 192 13.59 -4.25 7.31
C VAL A 192 12.52 -5.18 7.84
N ALA A 193 12.49 -5.32 9.17
CA ALA A 193 11.43 -6.04 9.87
C ALA A 193 10.23 -5.11 10.11
N LEU A 194 9.04 -5.59 9.75
CA LEU A 194 7.76 -4.98 10.12
C LEU A 194 7.37 -5.34 11.56
N GLY A 195 7.86 -6.47 12.07
CA GLY A 195 7.52 -6.97 13.41
C GLY A 195 6.54 -8.14 13.37
N PRO A 196 6.01 -8.58 14.53
CA PRO A 196 5.04 -9.67 14.60
C PRO A 196 3.70 -9.29 13.96
N SER A 197 2.89 -10.28 13.63
CA SER A 197 1.54 -10.03 13.12
C SER A 197 0.69 -9.26 14.15
N LEU A 198 -0.13 -8.34 13.66
CA LEU A 198 -1.12 -7.60 14.44
C LEU A 198 -2.46 -8.33 14.55
N GLN A 199 -2.60 -9.55 14.01
CA GLN A 199 -3.86 -10.31 13.97
C GLN A 199 -4.67 -10.24 15.28
N SER A 200 -4.03 -10.50 16.43
CA SER A 200 -4.72 -10.51 17.73
C SER A 200 -5.25 -9.15 18.17
N ARG A 201 -4.80 -8.07 17.54
CA ARG A 201 -5.19 -6.68 17.77
C ARG A 201 -6.19 -6.17 16.73
N ILE A 202 -6.47 -6.95 15.68
CA ILE A 202 -7.48 -6.60 14.68
C ILE A 202 -8.70 -7.49 14.89
N HIS A 203 -9.84 -6.88 15.25
CA HIS A 203 -11.08 -7.61 15.47
C HIS A 203 -11.68 -8.00 14.12
N THR A 204 -12.00 -7.05 13.25
CA THR A 204 -12.52 -7.28 11.89
C THR A 204 -11.66 -6.59 10.83
N TYR A 205 -11.48 -7.27 9.71
CA TYR A 205 -10.84 -6.70 8.52
C TYR A 205 -11.81 -6.71 7.33
N ILE A 206 -11.92 -5.61 6.61
CA ILE A 206 -12.74 -5.53 5.39
C ILE A 206 -11.85 -5.07 4.24
N SER A 207 -11.82 -5.86 3.17
CA SER A 207 -11.26 -5.47 1.89
C SER A 207 -12.41 -5.00 0.99
N VAL A 208 -12.36 -3.76 0.50
CA VAL A 208 -13.39 -3.20 -0.39
C VAL A 208 -12.76 -2.94 -1.74
N ALA A 209 -13.27 -3.59 -2.80
CA ALA A 209 -12.69 -3.54 -4.14
C ALA A 209 -11.17 -3.81 -4.15
N GLY A 210 -10.67 -4.62 -3.21
CA GLY A 210 -9.24 -4.76 -2.97
C GLY A 210 -8.52 -5.55 -4.05
N ALA A 211 -7.31 -5.15 -4.43
CA ALA A 211 -6.50 -5.87 -5.43
C ALA A 211 -5.65 -6.99 -4.80
N ASN A 212 -6.31 -7.99 -4.20
CA ASN A 212 -5.64 -9.00 -3.37
C ASN A 212 -5.00 -10.16 -4.16
N GLN A 213 -5.52 -10.49 -5.34
CA GLN A 213 -4.95 -11.50 -6.25
C GLN A 213 -4.29 -10.89 -7.49
N GLY A 214 -4.45 -9.58 -7.67
CA GLY A 214 -4.01 -8.82 -8.83
C GLY A 214 -5.06 -7.79 -9.20
N SER A 215 -4.88 -7.16 -10.35
CA SER A 215 -5.80 -6.14 -10.86
C SER A 215 -5.99 -6.29 -12.36
N TYR A 216 -7.22 -6.12 -12.84
CA TYR A 216 -7.55 -6.07 -14.26
C TYR A 216 -6.76 -4.97 -15.00
N LEU A 217 -6.47 -3.86 -14.32
CA LEU A 217 -5.59 -2.78 -14.80
C LEU A 217 -4.22 -3.30 -15.29
N CYS A 218 -3.71 -4.38 -14.69
CA CYS A 218 -2.41 -4.94 -15.03
C CYS A 218 -2.42 -5.88 -16.25
N GLY A 219 -3.51 -5.92 -17.02
CA GLY A 219 -3.47 -6.40 -18.40
C GLY A 219 -2.54 -5.57 -19.31
N LEU A 220 -2.25 -4.33 -18.93
CA LEU A 220 -1.28 -3.43 -19.59
C LEU A 220 -0.06 -3.22 -18.66
N PRO A 221 1.03 -4.00 -18.80
CA PRO A 221 2.06 -4.14 -17.76
C PRO A 221 3.09 -3.00 -17.69
N PHE A 222 2.85 -1.87 -18.36
CA PHE A 222 3.88 -0.83 -18.55
C PHE A 222 4.04 0.13 -17.35
N PHE A 223 3.15 0.08 -16.37
CA PHE A 223 3.17 0.98 -15.20
C PHE A 223 3.80 0.30 -13.98
N GLU A 224 4.51 1.05 -13.13
CA GLU A 224 5.14 0.48 -11.91
C GLU A 224 4.12 -0.12 -10.94
N ILE A 225 2.85 0.32 -10.94
CA ILE A 225 1.77 -0.33 -10.19
C ILE A 225 1.61 -1.80 -10.56
N CYS A 226 2.08 -2.23 -11.73
CA CYS A 226 2.02 -3.60 -12.21
C CYS A 226 3.39 -4.31 -12.18
N ASN A 227 4.37 -3.83 -11.41
CA ASN A 227 5.65 -4.53 -11.33
C ASN A 227 5.54 -5.89 -10.60
N MET A 228 6.42 -6.85 -10.93
CA MET A 228 6.41 -8.22 -10.36
C MET A 228 6.99 -8.33 -8.94
N ASN A 229 7.51 -7.24 -8.37
CA ASN A 229 8.04 -7.23 -7.00
C ASN A 229 6.98 -6.73 -6.01
N THR A 230 6.65 -5.43 -6.07
CA THR A 230 5.72 -4.73 -5.18
C THR A 230 4.44 -4.26 -5.88
N GLY A 231 4.21 -4.65 -7.12
CA GLY A 231 3.01 -4.28 -7.88
C GLY A 231 1.84 -5.25 -7.74
N LEU A 232 0.76 -4.93 -8.44
CA LEU A 232 -0.50 -5.65 -8.56
C LEU A 232 -0.52 -6.64 -9.72
N SER A 233 0.61 -6.85 -10.41
CA SER A 233 0.71 -7.93 -11.39
C SER A 233 0.45 -9.27 -10.73
N CYS A 234 -0.23 -10.14 -11.47
CA CYS A 234 -0.53 -11.51 -11.05
C CYS A 234 0.75 -12.21 -10.55
N ASN A 235 0.69 -12.79 -9.35
CA ASN A 235 1.82 -13.49 -8.73
C ASN A 235 3.05 -12.61 -8.45
N SER A 236 2.90 -11.29 -8.32
CA SER A 236 3.98 -10.45 -7.80
C SER A 236 4.45 -10.97 -6.44
N LYS A 237 5.73 -10.73 -6.10
CA LYS A 237 6.28 -11.18 -4.81
C LYS A 237 5.46 -10.67 -3.64
N PHE A 238 4.91 -9.46 -3.74
CA PHE A 238 4.06 -8.88 -2.72
C PHE A 238 2.74 -9.64 -2.56
N LEU A 239 2.02 -9.89 -3.66
CA LEU A 239 0.76 -10.61 -3.63
C LEU A 239 0.96 -12.08 -3.21
N ALA A 240 2.06 -12.71 -3.64
CA ALA A 240 2.42 -14.04 -3.19
C ALA A 240 2.68 -14.09 -1.66
N ASP A 241 3.36 -13.08 -1.10
CA ASP A 241 3.67 -13.01 0.32
C ASP A 241 2.40 -12.86 1.18
N ILE A 242 1.50 -11.94 0.84
CA ILE A 242 0.26 -11.74 1.60
C ILE A 242 -0.75 -12.88 1.42
N ASN A 243 -0.68 -13.65 0.35
CA ASN A 243 -1.60 -14.78 0.12
C ASN A 243 -1.03 -16.13 0.58
N TRP A 244 0.21 -16.17 1.06
CA TRP A 244 0.84 -17.40 1.53
C TRP A 244 0.16 -17.98 2.79
N PHE A 245 -0.26 -17.10 3.70
CA PHE A 245 -0.87 -17.48 4.98
C PHE A 245 -2.35 -17.06 5.02
N LYS A 246 -3.19 -17.82 5.71
CA LYS A 246 -4.65 -17.61 5.75
C LYS A 246 -5.08 -17.10 7.13
N ASN A 247 -6.17 -16.34 7.18
CA ASN A 247 -6.85 -15.91 8.42
C ASN A 247 -5.98 -15.08 9.39
N TYR A 248 -5.02 -14.30 8.89
CA TYR A 248 -4.20 -13.44 9.76
C TYR A 248 -4.69 -11.99 9.81
N GLU A 249 -5.60 -11.62 8.92
CA GLU A 249 -6.08 -10.25 8.78
C GLU A 249 -6.85 -9.81 10.02
N SER A 250 -7.45 -10.75 10.75
CA SER A 250 -8.22 -10.46 11.96
C SER A 250 -8.34 -11.68 12.88
N SER A 251 -8.75 -11.44 14.12
CA SER A 251 -9.07 -12.49 15.09
C SER A 251 -10.54 -12.89 15.08
N TYR A 252 -11.45 -12.04 14.56
CA TYR A 252 -12.87 -12.36 14.40
C TYR A 252 -13.19 -12.72 12.95
N LYS A 253 -13.62 -11.79 12.11
CA LYS A 253 -13.96 -12.06 10.71
C LYS A 253 -13.22 -11.14 9.75
N SER A 254 -12.96 -11.67 8.57
CA SER A 254 -12.40 -10.90 7.45
C SER A 254 -13.32 -10.99 6.26
N PHE A 255 -13.64 -9.87 5.63
CA PHE A 255 -14.55 -9.80 4.49
C PHE A 255 -13.83 -9.29 3.24
N ASN A 256 -14.26 -9.75 2.06
CA ASN A 256 -13.95 -9.11 0.79
C ASN A 256 -15.26 -8.69 0.13
N LEU A 257 -15.45 -7.38 -0.03
CA LEU A 257 -16.57 -6.78 -0.72
C LEU A 257 -16.13 -6.39 -2.13
N ALA A 258 -16.75 -7.00 -3.14
CA ALA A 258 -16.35 -6.86 -4.54
C ALA A 258 -17.57 -6.69 -5.44
N SER A 259 -17.39 -5.98 -6.55
CA SER A 259 -18.45 -5.77 -7.55
C SER A 259 -18.15 -6.49 -8.86
N SER A 260 -19.17 -7.08 -9.48
CA SER A 260 -19.07 -7.57 -10.87
C SER A 260 -18.81 -6.46 -11.90
N GLY A 261 -19.18 -5.22 -11.58
CA GLY A 261 -19.01 -4.04 -12.44
C GLY A 261 -17.67 -3.30 -12.23
N ASP A 262 -16.81 -3.76 -11.33
CA ASP A 262 -15.50 -3.13 -11.11
C ASP A 262 -14.59 -3.39 -12.31
N SER A 263 -14.28 -2.36 -13.09
CA SER A 263 -13.40 -2.43 -14.26
C SER A 263 -11.95 -2.05 -13.98
N VAL A 264 -11.60 -1.67 -12.75
CA VAL A 264 -10.24 -1.26 -12.37
C VAL A 264 -9.51 -2.44 -11.79
N VAL A 265 -10.01 -2.96 -10.66
CA VAL A 265 -9.47 -4.17 -10.04
C VAL A 265 -10.03 -5.41 -10.75
N GLY A 266 -11.25 -5.33 -11.28
CA GLY A 266 -11.92 -6.47 -11.88
C GLY A 266 -12.63 -7.30 -10.82
N TYR A 267 -13.78 -7.88 -11.15
CA TYR A 267 -14.27 -9.01 -10.35
C TYR A 267 -13.35 -10.22 -10.49
N MET A 268 -12.87 -10.46 -11.72
CA MET A 268 -11.92 -11.50 -12.05
C MET A 268 -10.59 -10.89 -12.53
N ALA A 269 -9.48 -11.36 -11.97
CA ALA A 269 -8.13 -11.08 -12.44
C ALA A 269 -7.27 -12.33 -12.23
N CYS A 270 -6.33 -12.60 -13.13
CA CYS A 270 -5.39 -13.72 -12.97
C CYS A 270 -6.07 -15.11 -12.90
N GLY A 271 -7.23 -15.28 -13.56
CA GLY A 271 -8.03 -16.51 -13.51
C GLY A 271 -8.70 -16.77 -12.15
N LYS A 272 -8.75 -15.79 -11.26
CA LYS A 272 -9.32 -15.86 -9.91
C LYS A 272 -10.14 -14.61 -9.61
N LYS A 273 -10.91 -14.62 -8.53
CA LYS A 273 -11.58 -13.40 -8.05
C LYS A 273 -10.54 -12.41 -7.53
N ALA A 274 -10.48 -11.22 -8.10
CA ALA A 274 -9.36 -10.29 -7.86
C ALA A 274 -9.28 -9.83 -6.39
N SER A 275 -10.44 -9.64 -5.75
CA SER A 275 -10.55 -9.19 -4.36
C SER A 275 -10.57 -10.29 -3.33
N GLU A 276 -10.69 -11.55 -3.75
CA GLU A 276 -10.68 -12.66 -2.81
C GLU A 276 -9.30 -12.80 -2.15
N PHE A 277 -9.28 -13.25 -0.91
CA PHE A 277 -8.06 -13.66 -0.24
C PHE A 277 -8.30 -14.87 0.67
N PRO A 278 -7.27 -15.68 0.94
CA PRO A 278 -7.44 -16.89 1.73
C PRO A 278 -7.96 -16.61 3.16
N GLY A 279 -9.19 -17.04 3.43
CA GLY A 279 -9.87 -16.82 4.72
C GLY A 279 -10.85 -15.64 4.75
N GLY A 280 -10.93 -14.87 3.67
CA GLY A 280 -11.93 -13.81 3.52
C GLY A 280 -13.30 -14.35 3.13
N HIS A 281 -14.35 -13.81 3.76
CA HIS A 281 -15.74 -14.05 3.39
C HIS A 281 -16.16 -13.11 2.26
N GLU A 282 -16.56 -13.66 1.11
CA GLU A 282 -17.00 -12.84 -0.02
C GLU A 282 -18.36 -12.22 0.24
N TRP A 283 -18.46 -10.93 -0.10
CA TRP A 283 -19.70 -10.19 -0.28
C TRP A 283 -19.71 -9.58 -1.68
N LYS A 284 -20.51 -10.15 -2.56
CA LYS A 284 -20.62 -9.68 -3.94
C LYS A 284 -21.73 -8.66 -4.08
N VAL A 285 -21.46 -7.56 -4.77
CA VAL A 285 -22.47 -6.64 -5.32
C VAL A 285 -22.42 -6.66 -6.85
N GLU A 286 -23.48 -6.21 -7.51
CA GLU A 286 -23.58 -6.26 -8.97
C GLU A 286 -23.58 -4.84 -9.56
N GLY A 287 -22.94 -4.67 -10.73
CA GLY A 287 -23.09 -3.48 -11.56
C GLY A 287 -22.48 -2.17 -11.02
N MET A 288 -21.86 -2.18 -9.84
CA MET A 288 -21.15 -1.02 -9.30
C MET A 288 -19.76 -0.91 -9.92
N ASN A 289 -19.36 0.27 -10.38
CA ASN A 289 -17.97 0.52 -10.78
C ASN A 289 -17.03 0.55 -9.54
N HIS A 290 -15.73 0.73 -9.78
CA HIS A 290 -14.72 0.73 -8.70
C HIS A 290 -15.02 1.75 -7.60
N GLU A 291 -15.29 3.00 -7.96
CA GLU A 291 -15.58 4.09 -7.01
C GLU A 291 -16.89 3.85 -6.26
N GLN A 292 -17.95 3.40 -6.94
CA GLN A 292 -19.23 3.08 -6.32
C GLN A 292 -19.08 1.92 -5.32
N THR A 293 -18.27 0.91 -5.66
CA THR A 293 -17.98 -0.19 -4.74
C THR A 293 -17.26 0.29 -3.48
N GLU A 294 -16.41 1.32 -3.57
CA GLU A 294 -15.75 1.90 -2.40
C GLU A 294 -16.70 2.72 -1.51
N PHE A 295 -17.49 3.62 -2.12
CA PHE A 295 -18.22 4.64 -1.37
C PHE A 295 -19.70 4.35 -1.17
N ASP A 296 -20.38 3.75 -2.15
CA ASP A 296 -21.83 3.56 -2.11
C ASP A 296 -22.21 2.30 -1.30
N THR A 297 -21.24 1.46 -0.94
CA THR A 297 -21.45 0.31 -0.05
C THR A 297 -21.13 0.61 1.42
N ALA A 298 -20.98 1.88 1.82
CA ALA A 298 -20.60 2.25 3.19
C ALA A 298 -21.53 1.65 4.25
N GLU A 299 -22.84 1.56 3.99
CA GLU A 299 -23.79 0.90 4.91
C GLU A 299 -23.49 -0.59 5.08
N ILE A 300 -23.12 -1.28 4.00
CA ILE A 300 -22.73 -2.69 4.04
C ILE A 300 -21.45 -2.86 4.87
N GLN A 301 -20.46 -2.00 4.65
CA GLN A 301 -19.21 -2.00 5.42
C GLN A 301 -19.47 -1.80 6.92
N LEU A 302 -20.34 -0.84 7.28
CA LEU A 302 -20.72 -0.62 8.66
C LEU A 302 -21.44 -1.83 9.27
N LYS A 303 -22.35 -2.45 8.51
CA LYS A 303 -23.06 -3.66 8.94
C LYS A 303 -22.06 -4.77 9.25
N MET A 304 -21.06 -4.98 8.40
CA MET A 304 -19.99 -5.97 8.62
C MET A 304 -19.17 -5.70 9.89
N LEU A 305 -18.85 -4.43 10.20
CA LEU A 305 -18.17 -4.07 11.45
C LEU A 305 -19.03 -4.36 12.69
N ARG A 306 -20.34 -4.13 12.57
CA ARG A 306 -21.33 -4.34 13.63
C ARG A 306 -21.95 -5.72 13.63
N GLU A 307 -21.52 -6.63 12.75
CA GLU A 307 -22.06 -7.99 12.71
C GLU A 307 -21.84 -8.68 14.07
N SER A 308 -22.92 -8.80 14.83
CA SER A 308 -23.00 -9.67 16.00
C SER A 308 -23.66 -10.98 15.58
N THR A 309 -22.98 -11.82 14.80
CA THR A 309 -23.46 -13.19 14.68
C THR A 309 -23.08 -13.96 15.95
N ASP A 310 -24.08 -14.46 16.66
CA ASP A 310 -23.98 -15.59 17.59
C ASP A 310 -23.53 -16.83 16.80
N GLY A 311 -22.24 -16.84 16.50
CA GLY A 311 -21.63 -17.81 15.61
C GLY A 311 -20.14 -17.64 15.77
N LYS A 312 -19.54 -18.54 16.54
CA LYS A 312 -18.09 -18.66 16.69
C LYS A 312 -17.46 -18.48 15.31
N SER A 313 -16.62 -17.47 15.17
CA SER A 313 -15.85 -17.30 13.95
C SER A 313 -15.19 -18.63 13.59
N LYS A 314 -15.25 -19.00 12.31
CA LYS A 314 -14.40 -20.06 11.78
C LYS A 314 -12.95 -19.60 11.64
N SER A 315 -12.62 -18.34 11.96
CA SER A 315 -11.25 -17.99 12.27
C SER A 315 -10.84 -18.72 13.54
N ARG A 316 -9.81 -19.56 13.41
CA ARG A 316 -9.27 -20.42 14.47
C ARG A 316 -9.12 -19.59 15.76
N PRO A 317 -9.56 -20.10 16.94
CA PRO A 317 -9.19 -19.48 18.22
C PRO A 317 -7.69 -19.29 18.20
N ALA A 318 -7.16 -18.14 18.62
CA ALA A 318 -5.73 -17.83 18.63
C ALA A 318 -4.95 -18.94 19.36
N GLY A 319 -4.64 -20.01 18.62
CA GLY A 319 -4.03 -21.20 19.17
C GLY A 319 -2.59 -20.82 19.48
N LYS A 320 -2.08 -21.30 20.62
CA LYS A 320 -0.71 -21.07 21.11
C LYS A 320 0.40 -21.26 20.05
N ASN A 321 0.08 -21.87 18.91
CA ASN A 321 0.96 -22.15 17.78
C ASN A 321 0.94 -21.10 16.63
N SER A 322 0.04 -20.11 16.58
CA SER A 322 0.08 -19.10 15.49
C SER A 322 1.38 -18.28 15.54
N PHE A 323 1.84 -17.96 16.75
CA PHE A 323 3.13 -17.33 16.97
C PHE A 323 4.29 -18.26 16.59
N ALA A 324 4.15 -19.59 16.76
CA ALA A 324 5.16 -20.56 16.36
C ALA A 324 5.24 -20.72 14.83
N GLU A 325 4.11 -20.65 14.11
CA GLU A 325 4.05 -20.69 12.65
C GLU A 325 4.58 -19.37 12.03
N VAL A 326 4.21 -18.22 12.59
CA VAL A 326 4.80 -16.91 12.24
C VAL A 326 6.30 -16.88 12.59
N LYS A 327 6.71 -17.41 13.74
CA LYS A 327 8.12 -17.55 14.12
C LYS A 327 8.87 -18.51 13.21
N LYS A 328 8.23 -19.59 12.74
CA LYS A 328 8.77 -20.49 11.71
C LYS A 328 8.95 -19.75 10.40
N TYR A 329 7.99 -18.93 9.96
CA TYR A 329 8.11 -18.05 8.78
C TYR A 329 9.29 -17.06 8.92
N LEU A 330 9.37 -16.35 10.06
CA LEU A 330 10.49 -15.45 10.39
C LEU A 330 11.84 -16.18 10.35
N ASN A 331 11.88 -17.44 10.81
CA ASN A 331 13.07 -18.28 10.85
C ASN A 331 13.43 -18.89 9.48
N THR A 332 12.45 -19.24 8.64
CA THR A 332 12.73 -19.74 7.28
C THR A 332 13.36 -18.65 6.41
N LYS A 333 12.96 -17.38 6.58
CA LYS A 333 13.57 -16.22 5.90
C LYS A 333 14.85 -15.69 6.58
N ARG A 334 15.31 -16.29 7.68
CA ARG A 334 16.66 -16.07 8.24
C ARG A 334 17.73 -16.90 7.53
N ARG A 335 17.37 -18.00 6.86
CA ARG A 335 18.33 -18.88 6.18
C ARG A 335 18.93 -18.28 4.90
N ASP A 336 18.32 -17.21 4.38
CA ASP A 336 18.82 -16.50 3.19
C ASP A 336 19.91 -15.47 3.53
N VAL A 337 20.26 -15.28 4.81
CA VAL A 337 21.46 -14.53 5.22
C VAL A 337 22.58 -15.53 5.49
N LYS A 338 23.40 -15.78 4.48
CA LYS A 338 24.72 -16.36 4.72
C LYS A 338 25.48 -15.34 5.57
N PRO A 339 25.95 -15.68 6.79
CA PRO A 339 26.77 -14.75 7.55
C PRO A 339 28.00 -14.41 6.70
N LEU A 340 28.28 -13.11 6.51
CA LEU A 340 29.63 -12.71 6.12
C LEU A 340 30.57 -13.33 7.14
N LYS A 341 31.45 -14.22 6.68
CA LYS A 341 32.50 -14.80 7.51
C LYS A 341 33.39 -13.65 7.98
N THR A 342 33.17 -13.18 9.20
CA THR A 342 34.17 -12.42 9.94
C THR A 342 35.41 -13.29 10.06
N ALA A 343 36.52 -12.82 9.50
CA ALA A 343 37.81 -13.48 9.59
C ALA A 343 38.16 -13.69 11.07
N LYS A 344 38.53 -14.93 11.43
CA LYS A 344 39.02 -15.26 12.77
C LYS A 344 40.35 -14.54 13.01
N PRO A 345 40.62 -14.02 14.22
CA PRO A 345 41.93 -13.50 14.58
C PRO A 345 42.96 -14.63 14.57
N VAL A 346 44.11 -14.39 13.93
CA VAL A 346 45.25 -15.31 13.91
C VAL A 346 45.93 -15.30 15.29
N PRO A 347 46.18 -16.46 15.93
CA PRO A 347 46.91 -16.51 17.20
C PRO A 347 48.40 -16.27 16.97
N LYS A 348 49.01 -15.35 17.74
CA LYS A 348 50.46 -15.21 17.86
C LYS A 348 51.05 -16.48 18.50
N LYS A 349 51.96 -17.16 17.79
CA LYS A 349 52.88 -18.15 18.40
C LYS A 349 54.30 -17.62 18.39
N VAL A 350 54.92 -17.75 19.56
CA VAL A 350 56.27 -17.35 19.96
C VAL A 350 57.32 -18.21 19.25
N ALA A 351 58.47 -17.60 18.97
CA ALA A 351 59.58 -18.16 18.21
C ALA A 351 60.36 -19.27 18.94
N ALA A 352 60.89 -20.22 18.16
CA ALA A 352 62.07 -21.00 18.52
C ALA A 352 62.95 -21.26 17.27
N LYS A 353 64.26 -21.03 17.42
CA LYS A 353 65.30 -21.10 16.38
C LYS A 353 65.91 -22.50 16.23
N LYS A 354 66.51 -22.71 15.04
CA LYS A 354 67.75 -23.44 14.66
C LYS A 354 67.58 -24.74 13.85
N GLY A 355 68.26 -24.75 12.69
CA GLY A 355 68.71 -25.94 11.98
C GLY A 355 68.66 -25.80 10.45
N ALA A 356 69.80 -25.59 9.80
CA ALA A 356 70.02 -25.73 8.35
C ALA A 356 71.26 -26.62 8.14
N PRO A 357 71.64 -27.09 6.93
CA PRO A 357 70.91 -27.28 5.66
C PRO A 357 71.17 -28.68 5.01
N LYS A 358 70.54 -29.00 3.86
CA LYS A 358 71.21 -29.71 2.74
C LYS A 358 70.47 -29.53 1.40
N LYS A 359 71.28 -29.32 0.35
CA LYS A 359 70.97 -28.95 -1.05
C LYS A 359 70.43 -30.13 -1.89
N ALA A 360 69.60 -29.85 -2.90
CA ALA A 360 69.66 -30.51 -4.22
C ALA A 360 68.89 -29.74 -5.33
N ALA A 361 69.68 -29.25 -6.30
CA ALA A 361 69.51 -29.03 -7.76
C ALA A 361 68.20 -28.49 -8.44
N PRO A 362 68.34 -27.76 -9.59
CA PRO A 362 67.33 -26.85 -10.16
C PRO A 362 66.53 -27.43 -11.37
N PRO A 363 65.48 -26.73 -11.87
CA PRO A 363 64.51 -27.30 -12.80
C PRO A 363 64.93 -27.16 -14.28
N LYS A 364 64.54 -28.15 -15.11
CA LYS A 364 64.64 -28.08 -16.58
C LYS A 364 63.52 -27.21 -17.16
N LYS A 365 63.90 -26.16 -17.91
CA LYS A 365 63.04 -25.41 -18.84
C LYS A 365 63.15 -26.00 -20.25
N ALA A 366 62.04 -25.97 -20.98
CA ALA A 366 61.98 -26.10 -22.45
C ALA A 366 61.09 -24.97 -23.02
N PRO A 367 61.31 -24.53 -24.28
CA PRO A 367 61.43 -23.09 -24.58
C PRO A 367 60.30 -22.46 -25.40
N ALA A 368 60.29 -21.13 -25.37
CA ALA A 368 59.42 -20.21 -26.10
C ALA A 368 59.64 -20.22 -27.63
N LYS A 369 58.57 -19.96 -28.39
CA LYS A 369 58.63 -19.58 -29.81
C LYS A 369 58.17 -18.13 -30.03
N LYS A 370 58.89 -17.48 -30.94
CA LYS A 370 58.95 -16.06 -31.32
C LYS A 370 57.72 -15.54 -32.08
N ALA A 371 57.65 -14.20 -32.11
CA ALA A 371 56.62 -13.36 -32.72
C ALA A 371 56.81 -13.08 -34.23
N ALA A 372 55.72 -12.49 -34.77
CA ALA A 372 55.55 -11.60 -35.95
C ALA A 372 55.19 -12.26 -37.32
N PRO A 373 54.56 -11.53 -38.29
CA PRO A 373 54.05 -10.15 -38.27
C PRO A 373 52.60 -9.94 -38.77
N ALA A 374 52.13 -8.69 -38.66
CA ALA A 374 50.83 -8.16 -39.08
C ALA A 374 50.63 -8.08 -40.62
N LYS A 375 49.37 -8.25 -41.07
CA LYS A 375 48.93 -7.92 -42.45
C LYS A 375 47.69 -7.02 -42.45
N ARG A 376 47.91 -5.86 -43.07
CA ARG A 376 47.07 -4.87 -43.78
C ARG A 376 45.52 -4.92 -43.70
N ALA A 377 45.00 -3.71 -43.48
CA ALA A 377 43.62 -3.27 -43.59
C ALA A 377 42.99 -3.43 -44.98
N SER A 378 41.68 -3.73 -45.00
CA SER A 378 40.80 -3.69 -46.18
C SER A 378 39.96 -2.41 -46.16
N PRO A 379 39.74 -1.73 -47.31
CA PRO A 379 39.01 -0.46 -47.34
C PRO A 379 37.49 -0.60 -47.43
N LYS A 380 36.84 0.50 -47.03
CA LYS A 380 35.42 0.76 -46.77
C LYS A 380 34.50 0.53 -47.98
N LYS A 381 33.29 0.02 -47.71
CA LYS A 381 32.13 0.02 -48.61
C LYS A 381 31.61 1.45 -48.82
N ALA A 382 31.41 1.83 -50.08
CA ALA A 382 30.85 3.09 -50.52
C ALA A 382 29.31 3.11 -50.42
N ALA A 383 28.77 4.30 -50.15
CA ALA A 383 27.35 4.62 -50.09
C ALA A 383 26.70 4.71 -51.49
N PRO A 384 25.38 4.50 -51.62
CA PRO A 384 24.68 4.62 -52.90
C PRO A 384 24.35 6.07 -53.25
N PRO A 385 24.22 6.42 -54.56
CA PRO A 385 23.94 7.79 -54.98
C PRO A 385 22.43 8.10 -54.97
N LYS A 386 22.11 9.33 -54.57
CA LYS A 386 20.81 9.99 -54.77
C LYS A 386 20.68 10.43 -56.25
N LYS A 387 19.51 10.22 -56.86
CA LYS A 387 19.05 10.95 -58.05
C LYS A 387 17.60 11.41 -57.90
N ASN A 388 17.47 12.73 -57.80
CA ASN A 388 16.49 13.70 -58.35
C ASN A 388 14.97 13.45 -58.34
N GLN A 389 14.30 14.46 -57.75
CA GLN A 389 12.96 15.02 -58.01
C GLN A 389 12.66 15.17 -59.52
N LYS A 390 11.42 15.10 -60.07
CA LYS A 390 10.13 15.84 -59.91
C LYS A 390 9.18 15.33 -61.06
N PRO A 391 7.94 15.82 -61.32
CA PRO A 391 6.84 16.36 -60.51
C PRO A 391 5.45 15.67 -60.78
N ALA A 392 4.39 16.25 -60.21
CA ALA A 392 2.98 15.86 -60.08
C ALA A 392 2.12 15.67 -61.35
N ARG A 393 0.98 14.96 -61.15
CA ARG A 393 -0.39 15.01 -61.74
C ARG A 393 -1.12 13.75 -61.23
N HIS A 394 -2.38 13.68 -60.83
CA HIS A 394 -3.55 14.56 -60.79
C HIS A 394 -4.40 14.15 -59.58
#